data_AF-A0A4S2LAP2-F1
#
_entry.id   AF-A0A4S2LAP2-F1
#
_cell.length_a   1.000
_cell.length_b   1.000
_cell.length_c   1.000
_cell.angle_alpha   90.00
_cell.angle_beta   90.00
_cell.angle_gamma   90.00
#
_symmetry.space_group_name_H-M   'P 1'
#
loop_
_entity.id
_entity.type
_entity.pdbx_description
1 polymer ?
#
loop_
_entity_poly.entity_id
_entity_poly.type
_entity_poly.pdbx_seq_one_letter_code
_entity_poly.pdbx_strand_id
1 'polypeptide(L)'
;MDLYYRNKGRFREKRDIVYADLSVSEELDGRPVGRLTVSLLTSHNPNARLPVSSDGYLGFGYPDIERAITDFNILDLMSANGMIDYKRFTLFCVCATHRNNVEPDARIVFGSHRTINPQEFQMVPLEVAHGGWRVLIVRTSVGEISHRPFSATLDSTSRLNKAAVDRALLINNAIGATQQGNIFIVDCDRLEQLPNLIIGFREVHLSLTPQQYIQKENVHGQTRCFSSIVSDPDIVTGGMVLGMAFMEHFLTMFDQQNKKVGFQPRVC
;
A
#
# COMPACT_ATOMS: atom_id res chain seq x y z
N MET A 1 -2.68 -14.12 -2.23
CA MET A 1 -3.23 -14.26 -0.87
C MET A 1 -2.10 -13.98 0.12
N ASP A 2 -2.07 -12.81 0.77
CA ASP A 2 -1.04 -12.52 1.78
C ASP A 2 -1.39 -13.22 3.11
N LEU A 3 -1.35 -14.55 3.04
CA LEU A 3 -1.04 -15.41 4.16
C LEU A 3 0.48 -15.38 4.33
N TYR A 4 0.96 -14.71 5.38
CA TYR A 4 2.28 -15.04 5.94
C TYR A 4 2.26 -16.50 6.36
N TYR A 5 2.89 -17.38 5.57
CA TYR A 5 3.26 -18.72 6.01
C TYR A 5 4.79 -18.85 5.94
N ARG A 6 5.45 -18.52 7.06
CA ARG A 6 6.84 -18.89 7.29
C ARG A 6 6.83 -20.02 8.31
N ASN A 7 7.08 -21.25 7.89
CA ASN A 7 7.42 -22.31 8.83
C ASN A 7 8.42 -23.31 8.23
N LYS A 8 9.68 -23.21 8.64
CA LYS A 8 10.59 -24.36 8.65
C LYS A 8 10.30 -25.14 9.93
N GLY A 9 9.28 -26.00 9.90
CA GLY A 9 8.88 -26.78 11.06
C GLY A 9 7.65 -27.66 10.80
N ARG A 10 7.66 -28.86 11.39
CA ARG A 10 6.64 -29.92 11.26
C ARG A 10 5.20 -29.39 11.36
N PHE A 11 4.35 -29.86 10.43
CA PHE A 11 2.90 -29.60 10.35
C PHE A 11 2.22 -29.66 11.73
N ARG A 12 1.58 -28.55 12.12
CA ARG A 12 0.51 -28.54 13.12
C ARG A 12 -0.71 -27.86 12.49
N GLU A 13 -1.76 -28.64 12.30
CA GLU A 13 -3.10 -28.20 11.92
C GLU A 13 -3.59 -27.13 12.91
N LYS A 14 -3.89 -25.92 12.44
CA LYS A 14 -4.48 -24.85 13.28
C LYS A 14 -6.01 -24.93 13.17
N ARG A 15 -6.67 -25.21 14.29
CA ARG A 15 -8.10 -25.56 14.44
C ARG A 15 -9.11 -24.40 14.24
N ASP A 16 -8.67 -23.21 13.79
CA ASP A 16 -9.46 -21.98 13.93
C ASP A 16 -9.74 -21.21 12.62
N ILE A 17 -9.63 -21.88 11.46
CA ILE A 17 -10.02 -21.29 10.16
C ILE A 17 -11.19 -22.07 9.61
N VAL A 18 -12.35 -21.42 9.55
CA VAL A 18 -13.55 -21.93 8.87
C VAL A 18 -13.68 -21.19 7.55
N TYR A 19 -14.15 -21.87 6.50
CA TYR A 19 -14.43 -21.21 5.23
C TYR A 19 -15.92 -20.90 5.14
N ALA A 20 -16.26 -19.71 4.69
CA ALA A 20 -17.63 -19.30 4.39
C ALA A 20 -17.75 -19.00 2.90
N ASP A 21 -18.80 -19.53 2.29
CA ASP A 21 -19.21 -19.12 0.94
C ASP A 21 -20.07 -17.87 1.07
N LEU A 22 -19.55 -16.74 0.61
CA LEU A 22 -20.36 -15.54 0.41
C LEU A 22 -21.24 -15.78 -0.81
N SER A 23 -22.55 -15.75 -0.58
CA SER A 23 -23.57 -15.89 -1.61
C SER A 23 -23.80 -14.56 -2.36
N VAL A 24 -24.48 -14.67 -3.50
CA VAL A 24 -24.67 -13.69 -4.61
C VAL A 24 -25.14 -12.28 -4.20
N SER A 25 -25.46 -12.03 -2.93
CA SER A 25 -26.00 -10.75 -2.43
C SER A 25 -24.96 -9.70 -2.05
N GLU A 26 -23.66 -10.00 -2.06
CA GLU A 26 -22.64 -9.00 -1.74
C GLU A 26 -22.13 -8.27 -3.00
N GLU A 27 -22.04 -6.94 -2.90
CA GLU A 27 -21.59 -6.05 -3.96
C GLU A 27 -20.23 -5.42 -3.64
N LEU A 28 -19.31 -5.40 -4.62
CA LEU A 28 -18.10 -4.58 -4.59
C LEU A 28 -18.27 -3.45 -5.61
N ASP A 29 -18.20 -2.20 -5.14
CA ASP A 29 -18.43 -1.01 -5.98
C ASP A 29 -19.78 -1.07 -6.74
N GLY A 30 -20.84 -1.53 -6.05
CA GLY A 30 -22.18 -1.69 -6.61
C GLY A 30 -22.32 -2.83 -7.63
N ARG A 31 -21.36 -3.76 -7.69
CA ARG A 31 -21.37 -4.92 -8.61
C ARG A 31 -21.43 -6.24 -7.84
N PRO A 32 -22.39 -7.14 -8.14
CA PRO A 32 -22.55 -8.40 -7.42
C PRO A 32 -21.38 -9.36 -7.66
N VAL A 33 -20.75 -9.83 -6.58
CA VAL A 33 -19.47 -10.57 -6.62
C VAL A 33 -19.66 -12.09 -6.65
N GLY A 34 -20.48 -12.60 -7.57
CA GLY A 34 -20.63 -14.04 -7.83
C GLY A 34 -20.66 -14.91 -6.55
N ARG A 35 -19.96 -16.05 -6.55
CA ARG A 35 -19.61 -16.77 -5.32
C ARG A 35 -18.16 -16.47 -4.96
N LEU A 36 -17.94 -16.03 -3.72
CA LEU A 36 -16.61 -15.79 -3.17
C LEU A 36 -16.43 -16.66 -1.91
N THR A 37 -15.43 -17.53 -1.91
CA THR A 37 -15.04 -18.25 -0.68
C THR A 37 -14.06 -17.39 0.11
N VAL A 38 -14.43 -17.02 1.33
CA VAL A 38 -13.57 -16.26 2.25
C VAL A 38 -13.20 -17.10 3.45
N SER A 39 -12.04 -16.80 4.03
CA SER A 39 -11.65 -17.35 5.32
C SER A 39 -12.33 -16.56 6.43
N LEU A 40 -13.06 -17.25 7.30
CA LEU A 40 -13.62 -16.72 8.51
C LEU A 40 -12.63 -16.98 9.66
N LEU A 41 -12.20 -15.91 10.31
CA LEU A 41 -11.44 -16.00 11.55
C LEU A 41 -12.42 -16.10 12.71
N THR A 42 -12.55 -17.28 13.32
CA THR A 42 -13.48 -17.54 14.42
C THR A 42 -12.92 -17.15 15.79
N SER A 43 -11.63 -16.81 15.86
CA SER A 43 -10.97 -16.31 17.06
C SER A 43 -10.07 -15.12 16.75
N HIS A 44 -10.10 -14.10 17.62
CA HIS A 44 -9.21 -12.96 17.49
C HIS A 44 -7.79 -13.39 17.88
N ASN A 45 -6.87 -13.34 16.91
CA ASN A 45 -5.46 -13.59 17.15
C ASN A 45 -4.70 -12.25 17.13
N PRO A 46 -4.29 -11.71 18.29
CA PRO A 46 -3.58 -10.43 18.35
C PRO A 46 -2.21 -10.48 17.65
N ASN A 47 -1.63 -11.68 17.49
CA ASN A 47 -0.37 -11.86 16.76
C ASN A 47 -0.55 -11.88 15.23
N ALA A 48 -1.79 -11.94 14.72
CA ALA A 48 -2.06 -11.84 13.29
C ALA A 48 -1.81 -10.42 12.75
N ARG A 49 -1.63 -9.42 13.63
CA ARG A 49 -1.35 -8.01 13.29
C ARG A 49 -2.34 -7.41 12.30
N LEU A 50 -3.55 -7.94 12.28
CA LEU A 50 -4.66 -7.39 11.51
C LEU A 50 -5.11 -6.10 12.22
N PRO A 51 -5.28 -4.98 11.50
CA PRO A 51 -5.83 -3.77 12.11
C PRO A 51 -7.18 -4.05 12.80
N VAL A 52 -7.48 -3.33 13.87
CA VAL A 52 -8.63 -3.64 14.75
C VAL A 52 -9.86 -2.79 14.41
N SER A 53 -9.75 -1.90 13.42
CA SER A 53 -10.78 -0.92 13.06
C SER A 53 -11.77 -1.39 11.99
N SER A 54 -11.74 -2.65 11.58
CA SER A 54 -12.66 -3.21 10.58
C SER A 54 -13.11 -4.62 10.94
N ASP A 55 -14.26 -5.04 10.40
CA ASP A 55 -14.79 -6.40 10.58
C ASP A 55 -13.99 -7.46 9.83
N GLY A 56 -13.18 -7.05 8.84
CA GLY A 56 -12.35 -7.95 8.05
C GLY A 56 -11.45 -7.25 7.03
N TYR A 57 -10.78 -8.05 6.21
CA TYR A 57 -9.84 -7.64 5.16
C TYR A 57 -10.15 -8.37 3.86
N LEU A 58 -10.22 -7.62 2.77
CA LEU A 58 -10.26 -8.17 1.42
C LEU A 58 -8.93 -7.92 0.73
N GLY A 59 -8.15 -8.98 0.51
CA GLY A 59 -6.81 -8.90 -0.07
C GLY A 59 -6.84 -8.81 -1.59
N PHE A 60 -6.31 -7.71 -2.13
CA PHE A 60 -6.16 -7.50 -3.58
C PHE A 60 -4.74 -7.81 -4.10
N GLY A 61 -3.91 -8.50 -3.31
CA GLY A 61 -2.52 -8.76 -3.67
C GLY A 61 -2.36 -9.56 -4.98
N TYR A 62 -1.39 -9.14 -5.81
CA TYR A 62 -1.00 -9.88 -7.01
C TYR A 62 -0.55 -11.31 -6.61
N PRO A 63 -0.95 -12.37 -7.33
CA PRO A 63 -0.60 -13.74 -6.96
C PRO A 63 0.91 -13.99 -7.05
N ASP A 64 1.45 -14.79 -6.13
CA ASP A 64 2.83 -15.24 -6.22
C ASP A 64 2.93 -16.32 -7.33
N ILE A 65 3.66 -16.01 -8.40
CA ILE A 65 3.78 -16.91 -9.56
C ILE A 65 4.75 -18.06 -9.32
N GLU A 66 5.59 -18.00 -8.29
CA GLU A 66 6.53 -19.06 -7.94
C GLU A 66 5.89 -20.12 -7.03
N ARG A 67 4.68 -19.86 -6.52
CA ARG A 67 3.93 -20.85 -5.73
C ARG A 67 3.48 -22.02 -6.59
N ALA A 68 3.71 -23.23 -6.07
CA ALA A 68 3.27 -24.47 -6.70
C ALA A 68 1.74 -24.63 -6.72
N ILE A 69 1.03 -23.93 -5.83
CA ILE A 69 -0.44 -23.90 -5.79
C ILE A 69 -0.87 -22.58 -6.45
N THR A 70 -1.76 -22.68 -7.43
CA THR A 70 -2.33 -21.50 -8.10
C THR A 70 -3.18 -20.71 -7.12
N ASP A 71 -2.68 -19.54 -6.71
CA ASP A 71 -3.43 -18.59 -5.89
C ASP A 71 -4.43 -17.85 -6.80
N PHE A 72 -5.73 -18.13 -6.65
CA PHE A 72 -6.78 -17.27 -7.21
C PHE A 72 -6.94 -16.05 -6.30
N ASN A 73 -6.87 -14.85 -6.87
CA ASN A 73 -7.20 -13.63 -6.13
C ASN A 73 -8.55 -13.05 -6.58
N ILE A 74 -8.98 -12.00 -5.89
CA ILE A 74 -10.28 -11.36 -6.12
C ILE A 74 -10.43 -10.82 -7.55
N LEU A 75 -9.36 -10.31 -8.18
CA LEU A 75 -9.42 -9.84 -9.57
C LEU A 75 -9.61 -11.00 -10.55
N ASP A 76 -8.99 -12.15 -10.29
CA ASP A 76 -9.23 -13.37 -11.08
C ASP A 76 -10.68 -13.84 -10.97
N LEU A 77 -11.24 -13.81 -9.76
CA LEU A 77 -12.64 -14.19 -9.51
C LEU A 77 -13.61 -13.23 -10.21
N MET A 78 -13.43 -11.92 -10.04
CA MET A 78 -14.29 -10.91 -10.67
C MET A 78 -14.25 -11.01 -12.20
N SER A 79 -13.05 -11.25 -12.76
CA SER A 79 -12.89 -11.43 -14.20
C SER A 79 -13.52 -12.73 -14.70
N ALA A 80 -13.35 -13.85 -13.99
CA ALA A 80 -13.96 -15.14 -14.34
C ALA A 80 -15.50 -15.09 -14.31
N ASN A 81 -16.08 -14.27 -13.44
CA ASN A 81 -17.51 -14.04 -13.34
C ASN A 81 -18.03 -12.93 -14.28
N GLY A 82 -17.18 -12.39 -15.17
CA GLY A 82 -17.57 -11.36 -16.15
C GLY A 82 -17.92 -10.00 -15.55
N MET A 83 -17.52 -9.74 -14.30
CA MET A 83 -17.85 -8.48 -13.61
C MET A 83 -16.95 -7.31 -14.01
N ILE A 84 -15.71 -7.63 -14.39
CA ILE A 84 -14.69 -6.69 -14.84
C ILE A 84 -14.18 -7.15 -16.20
N ASP A 85 -14.01 -6.18 -17.08
CA ASP A 85 -13.47 -6.36 -18.43
C ASP A 85 -11.93 -6.42 -18.42
N TYR A 86 -11.30 -5.93 -17.36
CA TYR A 86 -9.86 -5.85 -17.20
C TYR A 86 -9.43 -6.20 -15.78
N LYS A 87 -8.40 -7.04 -15.60
CA LYS A 87 -7.88 -7.40 -14.26
C LYS A 87 -7.03 -6.27 -13.68
N ARG A 88 -7.70 -5.18 -13.29
CA ARG A 88 -7.10 -4.04 -12.61
C ARG A 88 -8.06 -3.39 -11.63
N PHE A 89 -7.52 -2.61 -10.71
CA PHE A 89 -8.29 -1.65 -9.92
C PHE A 89 -7.49 -0.36 -9.73
N THR A 90 -8.17 0.73 -9.41
CA THR A 90 -7.56 2.02 -9.07
C THR A 90 -8.02 2.46 -7.69
N LEU A 91 -7.07 2.79 -6.83
CA LEU A 91 -7.30 3.34 -5.49
C LEU A 91 -6.96 4.84 -5.48
N PHE A 92 -7.83 5.66 -4.88
CA PHE A 92 -7.52 7.07 -4.64
C PHE A 92 -8.32 7.64 -3.47
N CYS A 93 -7.73 8.60 -2.77
CA CYS A 93 -8.39 9.34 -1.70
C CYS A 93 -9.18 10.54 -2.25
N VAL A 94 -10.35 10.82 -1.69
CA VAL A 94 -11.13 12.01 -1.99
C VAL A 94 -10.47 13.24 -1.36
N CYS A 95 -10.40 14.35 -2.11
CA CYS A 95 -9.85 15.62 -1.64
C CYS A 95 -10.59 16.10 -0.40
N ALA A 96 -9.85 16.61 0.58
CA ALA A 96 -10.42 17.01 1.88
C ALA A 96 -11.56 18.04 1.74
N THR A 97 -11.45 18.94 0.76
CA THR A 97 -12.48 19.94 0.41
C THR A 97 -13.78 19.34 -0.13
N HIS A 98 -13.74 18.11 -0.65
CA HIS A 98 -14.90 17.40 -1.20
C HIS A 98 -15.41 16.30 -0.26
N ARG A 99 -14.71 16.04 0.85
CA ARG A 99 -15.17 15.07 1.86
C ARG A 99 -16.44 15.58 2.52
N ASN A 100 -17.38 14.67 2.71
CA ASN A 100 -18.64 14.93 3.38
C ASN A 100 -19.10 13.64 4.08
N ASN A 101 -20.13 13.72 4.92
CA ASN A 101 -20.60 12.58 5.71
C ASN A 101 -21.34 11.51 4.89
N VAL A 102 -21.50 11.70 3.57
CA VAL A 102 -22.29 10.84 2.68
C VAL A 102 -21.38 10.05 1.73
N GLU A 103 -20.26 10.64 1.30
CA GLU A 103 -19.31 10.03 0.38
C GLU A 103 -18.07 9.46 1.10
N PRO A 104 -17.48 8.37 0.59
CA PRO A 104 -16.32 7.75 1.23
C PRO A 104 -15.05 8.58 1.05
N ASP A 105 -14.17 8.55 2.06
CA ASP A 105 -12.87 9.26 2.07
C ASP A 105 -11.88 8.74 1.02
N ALA A 106 -12.12 7.54 0.48
CA ALA A 106 -11.37 6.92 -0.60
C ALA A 106 -12.30 6.08 -1.48
N ARG A 107 -11.92 5.89 -2.74
CA ARG A 107 -12.67 5.08 -3.70
C ARG A 107 -11.75 4.03 -4.31
N ILE A 108 -12.33 2.85 -4.58
CA ILE A 108 -11.71 1.78 -5.35
C ILE A 108 -12.58 1.57 -6.58
N VAL A 109 -11.97 1.57 -7.75
CA VAL A 109 -12.66 1.40 -9.03
C VAL A 109 -12.08 0.19 -9.74
N PHE A 110 -12.94 -0.75 -10.15
CA PHE A 110 -12.53 -1.99 -10.80
C PHE A 110 -12.66 -1.96 -12.32
N GLY A 111 -11.74 -2.62 -13.02
CA GLY A 111 -11.78 -2.77 -14.47
C GLY A 111 -11.60 -1.44 -15.22
N SER A 112 -12.30 -1.28 -16.33
CA SER A 112 -12.39 0.00 -17.03
C SER A 112 -13.47 0.89 -16.42
N HIS A 113 -13.17 2.18 -16.32
CA HIS A 113 -14.11 3.16 -15.79
C HIS A 113 -13.95 4.50 -16.50
N ARG A 114 -15.08 5.18 -16.78
CA ARG A 114 -15.11 6.42 -17.58
C ARG A 114 -14.29 7.57 -17.00
N THR A 115 -14.04 7.56 -15.69
CA THR A 115 -13.27 8.61 -14.98
C THR A 115 -11.80 8.27 -14.84
N ILE A 116 -11.35 7.11 -15.33
CA ILE A 116 -9.97 6.65 -15.21
C ILE A 116 -9.41 6.49 -16.63
N ASN A 117 -8.49 7.37 -17.01
CA ASN A 117 -7.76 7.29 -18.26
C ASN A 117 -6.38 6.66 -18.03
N PRO A 118 -6.13 5.40 -18.44
CA PRO A 118 -4.85 4.73 -18.18
C PRO A 118 -3.64 5.42 -18.79
N GLN A 119 -3.82 6.26 -19.82
CA GLN A 119 -2.72 6.99 -20.46
C GLN A 119 -2.15 8.13 -19.60
N GLU A 120 -2.88 8.57 -18.57
CA GLU A 120 -2.42 9.60 -17.63
C GLU A 120 -1.54 9.06 -16.50
N PHE A 121 -1.39 7.74 -16.43
CA PHE A 121 -0.61 7.07 -15.39
C PHE A 121 0.82 6.82 -15.87
N GLN A 122 1.78 7.13 -15.01
CA GLN A 122 3.16 6.70 -15.18
C GLN A 122 3.29 5.25 -14.71
N MET A 123 3.46 4.33 -15.67
CA MET A 123 3.40 2.89 -15.40
C MET A 123 4.76 2.30 -15.05
N VAL A 124 4.81 1.59 -13.92
CA VAL A 124 6.01 0.95 -13.37
C VAL A 124 5.84 -0.58 -13.39
N PRO A 125 6.83 -1.35 -13.89
CA PRO A 125 6.76 -2.81 -13.87
C PRO A 125 6.84 -3.40 -12.47
N LEU A 126 6.10 -4.48 -12.23
CA LEU A 126 6.11 -5.24 -10.98
C LEU A 126 7.27 -6.24 -10.90
N GLU A 127 7.72 -6.48 -9.67
CA GLU A 127 8.55 -7.62 -9.29
C GLU A 127 7.65 -8.83 -8.95
N VAL A 128 7.16 -9.53 -9.97
CA VAL A 128 6.11 -10.56 -9.84
C VAL A 128 6.54 -11.87 -9.18
N ALA A 129 7.84 -12.09 -8.98
CA ALA A 129 8.39 -13.32 -8.37
C ALA A 129 7.98 -13.51 -6.91
N HIS A 130 7.58 -12.43 -6.24
CA HIS A 130 7.13 -12.45 -4.86
C HIS A 130 5.74 -11.81 -4.86
N GLY A 131 4.73 -12.50 -4.34
CA GLY A 131 3.35 -12.00 -4.35
C GLY A 131 3.18 -10.58 -3.78
N GLY A 132 2.02 -10.00 -4.02
CA GLY A 132 1.70 -8.62 -3.67
C GLY A 132 2.15 -7.61 -4.72
N TRP A 133 1.90 -6.33 -4.45
CA TRP A 133 2.18 -5.24 -5.38
C TRP A 133 3.58 -4.67 -5.14
N ARG A 134 4.59 -5.38 -5.64
CA ARG A 134 6.01 -5.07 -5.40
C ARG A 134 6.65 -4.38 -6.60
N VAL A 135 7.39 -3.31 -6.35
CA VAL A 135 8.09 -2.51 -7.36
C VAL A 135 9.55 -2.31 -6.98
N LEU A 136 10.43 -2.28 -7.99
CA LEU A 136 11.84 -1.95 -7.80
C LEU A 136 12.03 -0.43 -7.82
N ILE A 137 12.44 0.14 -6.69
CA ILE A 137 12.91 1.51 -6.62
C ILE A 137 14.40 1.50 -6.97
N VAL A 138 14.77 2.17 -8.06
CA VAL A 138 16.16 2.20 -8.55
C VAL A 138 16.95 3.34 -7.93
N ARG A 139 16.26 4.43 -7.59
CA ARG A 139 16.85 5.62 -7.00
C ARG A 139 15.86 6.24 -6.05
N THR A 140 16.30 6.47 -4.83
CA THR A 140 15.62 7.41 -3.92
C THR A 140 16.60 8.54 -3.66
N SER A 141 16.14 9.77 -3.78
CA SER A 141 16.94 10.93 -3.40
C SER A 141 16.16 11.88 -2.50
N VAL A 142 16.86 12.34 -1.47
CA VAL A 142 16.40 13.34 -0.51
C VAL A 142 17.56 14.31 -0.32
N GLY A 143 17.39 15.54 -0.82
CA GLY A 143 18.50 16.47 -0.98
C GLY A 143 19.58 15.87 -1.91
N GLU A 144 20.84 15.94 -1.50
CA GLU A 144 21.99 15.46 -2.27
C GLU A 144 22.30 13.95 -2.09
N ILE A 145 21.51 13.23 -1.29
CA ILE A 145 21.80 11.84 -0.96
C ILE A 145 21.03 10.90 -1.89
N SER A 146 21.74 10.02 -2.59
CA SER A 146 21.17 8.95 -3.42
C SER A 146 21.35 7.58 -2.77
N HIS A 147 20.30 6.77 -2.75
CA HIS A 147 20.32 5.43 -2.15
C HIS A 147 20.42 4.31 -3.18
N ARG A 148 20.90 3.14 -2.74
CA ARG A 148 20.96 1.91 -3.56
C ARG A 148 19.56 1.39 -3.89
N PRO A 149 19.38 0.72 -5.05
CA PRO A 149 18.11 0.09 -5.43
C PRO A 149 17.56 -0.87 -4.37
N PHE A 150 16.24 -0.97 -4.28
CA PHE A 150 15.53 -1.85 -3.34
C PHE A 150 14.08 -2.06 -3.76
N SER A 151 13.49 -3.15 -3.30
CA SER A 151 12.07 -3.43 -3.48
C SER A 151 11.21 -2.67 -2.50
N ALA A 152 10.07 -2.18 -2.97
CA ALA A 152 9.01 -1.68 -2.12
C ALA A 152 7.68 -2.37 -2.43
N THR A 153 6.91 -2.69 -1.40
CA THR A 153 5.53 -3.20 -1.53
C THR A 153 4.55 -2.06 -1.32
N LEU A 154 3.55 -1.91 -2.19
CA LEU A 154 2.41 -1.04 -1.94
C LEU A 154 1.39 -1.78 -1.06
N ASP A 155 1.03 -1.20 0.08
CA ASP A 155 0.16 -1.83 1.07
C ASP A 155 -0.79 -0.80 1.70
N SER A 156 -2.06 -0.87 1.31
CA SER A 156 -3.09 0.05 1.81
C SER A 156 -3.50 -0.23 3.26
N THR A 157 -3.07 -1.35 3.85
CA THR A 157 -3.30 -1.64 5.27
C THR A 157 -2.31 -0.90 6.18
N SER A 158 -1.21 -0.39 5.62
CA SER A 158 -0.26 0.44 6.37
C SER A 158 -0.62 1.91 6.27
N ARG A 159 -0.88 2.57 7.42
CA ARG A 159 -1.12 4.02 7.46
C ARG A 159 0.12 4.81 7.03
N LEU A 160 1.28 4.44 7.54
CA LEU A 160 2.58 5.09 7.29
C LEU A 160 3.41 4.29 6.29
N ASN A 161 4.45 4.92 5.77
CA ASN A 161 5.50 4.22 5.04
C ASN A 161 6.43 3.55 6.05
N LYS A 162 6.83 2.31 5.79
CA LYS A 162 7.74 1.56 6.65
C LYS A 162 9.01 1.24 5.88
N ALA A 163 10.15 1.37 6.51
CA ALA A 163 11.43 1.00 5.92
C ALA A 163 12.23 0.13 6.89
N ALA A 164 13.12 -0.70 6.34
CA ALA A 164 14.17 -1.31 7.14
C ALA A 164 14.90 -0.24 7.98
N VAL A 165 15.36 -0.62 9.17
CA VAL A 165 15.90 0.32 10.18
C VAL A 165 17.01 1.20 9.61
N ASP A 166 17.97 0.59 8.89
CA ASP A 166 19.08 1.29 8.24
C ASP A 166 18.61 2.28 7.17
N ARG A 167 17.61 1.90 6.37
CA ARG A 167 17.05 2.76 5.33
C ARG A 167 16.22 3.91 5.91
N ALA A 168 15.42 3.65 6.93
CA ALA A 168 14.68 4.68 7.64
C ALA A 168 15.65 5.72 8.22
N LEU A 169 16.74 5.28 8.86
CA LEU A 169 17.79 6.15 9.39
C LEU A 169 18.42 7.00 8.28
N LEU A 170 18.81 6.37 7.17
CA LEU A 170 19.44 7.06 6.04
C LEU A 170 18.55 8.16 5.46
N ILE A 171 17.28 7.85 5.19
CA ILE A 171 16.32 8.81 4.62
C ILE A 171 16.02 9.94 5.60
N ASN A 172 15.75 9.60 6.87
CA ASN A 172 15.34 10.59 7.86
C ASN A 172 16.48 11.48 8.35
N ASN A 173 17.72 10.98 8.36
CA ASN A 173 18.89 11.82 8.63
C ASN A 173 19.10 12.87 7.52
N ALA A 174 18.76 12.54 6.27
CA ALA A 174 18.88 13.46 5.13
C ALA A 174 17.93 14.68 5.23
N ILE A 175 16.83 14.56 5.97
CA ILE A 175 15.90 15.66 6.27
C ILE A 175 16.14 16.30 7.65
N GLY A 176 17.24 15.94 8.33
CA GLY A 176 17.57 16.48 9.66
C GLY A 176 16.62 16.03 10.77
N ALA A 177 15.92 14.90 10.60
CA ALA A 177 15.00 14.42 11.62
C ALA A 177 15.73 13.79 12.81
N THR A 178 15.13 13.91 14.00
CA THR A 178 15.60 13.28 15.24
C THR A 178 14.78 12.02 15.52
N GLN A 179 15.45 10.88 15.65
CA GLN A 179 14.78 9.61 15.94
C GLN A 179 14.21 9.58 17.38
N GLN A 180 12.99 9.09 17.52
CA GLN A 180 12.34 8.81 18.80
C GLN A 180 11.60 7.47 18.70
N GLY A 181 12.21 6.39 19.21
CA GLY A 181 11.69 5.04 18.98
C GLY A 181 11.75 4.68 17.49
N ASN A 182 10.59 4.36 16.89
CA ASN A 182 10.49 4.06 15.47
C ASN A 182 10.06 5.25 14.59
N ILE A 183 9.74 6.40 15.18
CA ILE A 183 9.34 7.63 14.48
C ILE A 183 10.51 8.63 14.42
N PHE A 184 10.43 9.57 13.48
CA PHE A 184 11.48 10.55 13.19
C PHE A 184 10.89 11.96 13.19
N ILE A 185 11.22 12.75 14.20
CA ILE A 185 10.66 14.08 14.45
C ILE A 185 11.42 15.14 13.66
N VAL A 186 10.69 16.08 13.06
CA VAL A 186 11.27 17.28 12.39
C VAL A 186 10.71 18.55 13.03
N ASP A 187 11.43 19.65 12.84
CA ASP A 187 10.95 20.98 13.22
C ASP A 187 9.80 21.40 12.29
N CYS A 188 8.61 21.63 12.87
CA CYS A 188 7.42 22.04 12.13
C CYS A 188 7.58 23.40 11.42
N ASP A 189 8.46 24.27 11.91
CA ASP A 189 8.66 25.61 11.35
C ASP A 189 9.64 25.59 10.16
N ARG A 190 10.29 24.45 9.91
CA ARG A 190 11.29 24.29 8.84
C ARG A 190 10.84 23.42 7.70
N LEU A 191 9.54 23.09 7.61
CA LEU A 191 9.03 22.20 6.57
C LEU A 191 9.32 22.71 5.15
N GLU A 192 9.21 24.02 4.92
CA GLU A 192 9.49 24.63 3.62
C GLU A 192 10.98 24.57 3.21
N GLN A 193 11.87 24.31 4.17
CA GLN A 193 13.32 24.18 3.94
C GLN A 193 13.74 22.73 3.70
N LEU A 194 12.84 21.76 3.93
CA LEU A 194 13.16 20.37 3.69
C LEU A 194 13.19 20.07 2.18
N PRO A 195 14.06 19.18 1.72
CA PRO A 195 14.15 18.84 0.30
C PRO A 195 12.98 17.95 -0.13
N ASN A 196 12.58 18.02 -1.40
CA ASN A 196 11.64 17.05 -1.95
C ASN A 196 12.20 15.62 -1.84
N LEU A 197 11.32 14.66 -1.53
CA LEU A 197 11.59 13.23 -1.59
C LEU A 197 11.28 12.72 -2.99
N ILE A 198 12.28 12.25 -3.71
CA ILE A 198 12.12 11.67 -5.04
C ILE A 198 12.19 10.15 -4.95
N ILE A 199 11.13 9.48 -5.41
CA ILE A 199 11.08 8.02 -5.59
C ILE A 199 11.15 7.73 -7.08
N GLY A 200 12.26 7.11 -7.51
CA GLY A 200 12.55 6.80 -8.90
C GLY A 200 12.38 5.30 -9.22
N PHE A 201 11.61 5.02 -10.26
CA PHE A 201 11.43 3.71 -10.88
C PHE A 201 11.90 3.75 -12.34
N ARG A 202 13.16 3.43 -12.59
CA ARG A 202 13.82 3.57 -13.91
C ARG A 202 13.60 4.96 -14.52
N GLU A 203 12.64 5.10 -15.43
CA GLU A 203 12.30 6.34 -16.15
C GLU A 203 11.18 7.16 -15.48
N VAL A 204 10.47 6.57 -14.52
CA VAL A 204 9.40 7.21 -13.74
C VAL A 204 9.99 7.83 -12.49
N HIS A 205 9.72 9.10 -12.22
CA HIS A 205 10.17 9.81 -11.02
C HIS A 205 8.99 10.50 -10.35
N LEU A 206 8.69 10.11 -9.11
CA LEU A 206 7.66 10.72 -8.30
C LEU A 206 8.30 11.62 -7.26
N SER A 207 7.96 12.91 -7.28
CA SER A 207 8.45 13.90 -6.32
C SER A 207 7.37 14.18 -5.28
N LEU A 208 7.70 14.01 -4.01
CA LEU A 208 6.85 14.40 -2.88
C LEU A 208 7.43 15.65 -2.21
N THR A 209 6.59 16.65 -2.00
CA THR A 209 6.96 17.84 -1.23
C THR A 209 7.05 17.52 0.26
N PRO A 210 7.72 18.36 1.07
CA PRO A 210 7.75 18.20 2.53
C PRO A 210 6.38 18.02 3.16
N GLN A 211 5.37 18.74 2.67
CA GLN A 211 3.99 18.66 3.16
C GLN A 211 3.33 17.30 2.88
N GLN A 212 3.83 16.54 1.90
CA GLN A 212 3.32 15.24 1.53
C GLN A 212 3.98 14.11 2.33
N TYR A 213 5.29 14.19 2.60
CA TYR A 213 5.97 13.12 3.34
C TYR A 213 6.17 13.41 4.85
N ILE A 214 5.79 14.60 5.35
CA ILE A 214 5.75 14.92 6.79
C ILE A 214 4.32 14.92 7.31
N GLN A 215 4.11 14.20 8.41
CA GLN A 215 2.85 14.07 9.13
C GLN A 215 2.80 15.07 10.27
N LYS A 216 1.61 15.61 10.55
CA LYS A 216 1.34 16.52 11.67
C LYS A 216 0.35 15.86 12.62
N GLU A 217 0.68 15.86 13.91
CA GLU A 217 -0.17 15.34 14.98
C GLU A 217 -0.23 16.35 16.12
N ASN A 218 -1.40 16.58 16.69
CA ASN A 218 -1.54 17.45 17.87
C ASN A 218 -1.47 16.60 19.14
N VAL A 219 -0.41 16.79 19.92
CA VAL A 219 -0.17 16.08 21.18
C VAL A 219 -0.15 17.09 22.31
N HIS A 220 -1.10 16.97 23.27
CA HIS A 220 -1.23 17.89 24.40
C HIS A 220 -1.27 19.39 24.03
N GLY A 221 -1.93 19.72 22.91
CA GLY A 221 -2.04 21.11 22.42
C GLY A 221 -0.81 21.64 21.69
N GLN A 222 0.24 20.83 21.51
CA GLN A 222 1.40 21.15 20.67
C GLN A 222 1.37 20.34 19.38
N THR A 223 1.66 21.00 18.25
CA THR A 223 1.80 20.31 16.97
C THR A 223 3.17 19.64 16.91
N ARG A 224 3.16 18.33 16.69
CA ARG A 224 4.33 17.49 16.46
C ARG A 224 4.41 17.13 14.99
N CYS A 225 5.55 17.38 14.35
CA CYS A 225 5.81 16.99 12.97
C CYS A 225 6.76 15.81 12.92
N PHE A 226 6.43 14.78 12.14
CA PHE A 226 7.26 13.59 11.99
C PHE A 226 7.20 13.04 10.58
N SER A 227 8.27 12.39 10.15
CA SER A 227 8.34 11.75 8.85
C SER A 227 7.30 10.63 8.72
N SER A 228 6.63 10.57 7.58
CA SER A 228 5.76 9.45 7.22
C SER A 228 6.50 8.13 7.06
N ILE A 229 7.84 8.15 7.03
CA ILE A 229 8.72 6.98 6.88
C ILE A 229 9.25 6.57 8.25
N VAL A 230 8.70 5.48 8.79
CA VAL A 230 9.09 4.91 10.08
C VAL A 230 9.98 3.69 9.91
N SER A 231 10.76 3.37 10.95
CA SER A 231 11.55 2.14 10.96
C SER A 231 10.70 0.95 11.36
N ASP A 232 10.78 -0.16 10.61
CA ASP A 232 10.17 -1.43 10.96
C ASP A 232 11.24 -2.54 10.99
N PRO A 233 11.56 -3.11 12.17
CA PRO A 233 12.60 -4.13 12.30
C PRO A 233 12.24 -5.46 11.63
N ASP A 234 10.97 -5.70 11.30
CA ASP A 234 10.55 -6.92 10.59
C ASP A 234 10.87 -6.86 9.09
N ILE A 235 11.24 -5.67 8.56
CA ILE A 235 11.68 -5.48 7.17
C ILE A 235 13.20 -5.71 7.10
N VAL A 236 13.60 -6.95 6.87
CA VAL A 236 15.01 -7.37 6.93
C VAL A 236 15.82 -7.17 5.64
N THR A 237 15.17 -6.98 4.48
CA THR A 237 15.86 -6.95 3.17
C THR A 237 16.25 -5.55 2.70
N GLY A 238 16.29 -4.57 3.60
CA GLY A 238 16.50 -3.18 3.20
C GLY A 238 15.35 -2.63 2.34
N GLY A 239 14.19 -3.29 2.33
CA GLY A 239 13.03 -2.89 1.53
C GLY A 239 12.20 -1.79 2.19
N MET A 240 11.09 -1.45 1.55
CA MET A 240 10.06 -0.57 2.11
C MET A 240 8.65 -1.11 1.91
N VAL A 241 7.73 -0.65 2.73
CA VAL A 241 6.29 -0.68 2.49
C VAL A 241 5.85 0.76 2.24
N LEU A 242 5.29 1.01 1.07
CA LEU A 242 4.65 2.27 0.72
C LEU A 242 3.18 2.18 1.13
N GLY A 243 2.85 2.90 2.20
CA GLY A 243 1.52 2.88 2.80
C GLY A 243 0.59 3.97 2.25
N MET A 244 -0.52 4.19 2.95
CA MET A 244 -1.48 5.24 2.62
C MET A 244 -0.85 6.64 2.65
N ALA A 245 0.09 6.93 3.56
CA ALA A 245 0.82 8.21 3.56
C ALA A 245 1.61 8.50 2.27
N PHE A 246 1.90 7.50 1.44
CA PHE A 246 2.41 7.70 0.09
C PHE A 246 1.28 7.67 -0.94
N MET A 247 0.44 6.63 -0.91
CA MET A 247 -0.60 6.41 -1.93
C MET A 247 -1.69 7.48 -1.94
N GLU A 248 -1.94 8.16 -0.82
CA GLU A 248 -2.93 9.23 -0.75
C GLU A 248 -2.59 10.44 -1.63
N HIS A 249 -1.36 10.55 -2.12
CA HIS A 249 -0.95 11.63 -3.02
C HIS A 249 -1.09 11.26 -4.51
N PHE A 250 -1.56 10.06 -4.82
CA PHE A 250 -1.68 9.56 -6.18
C PHE A 250 -3.03 8.88 -6.41
N LEU A 251 -3.52 8.93 -7.64
CA LEU A 251 -4.34 7.86 -8.16
C LEU A 251 -3.39 6.69 -8.45
N THR A 252 -3.62 5.56 -7.78
CA THR A 252 -2.75 4.39 -7.88
C THR A 252 -3.50 3.28 -8.60
N MET A 253 -3.06 2.94 -9.81
CA MET A 253 -3.62 1.85 -10.62
C MET A 253 -2.81 0.58 -10.39
N PHE A 254 -3.49 -0.49 -10.05
CA PHE A 254 -2.92 -1.82 -9.85
C PHE A 254 -3.35 -2.70 -11.02
N ASP A 255 -2.46 -2.91 -11.98
CA ASP A 255 -2.73 -3.59 -13.25
C ASP A 255 -2.12 -5.00 -13.24
N GLN A 256 -2.93 -5.98 -12.84
CA GLN A 256 -2.52 -7.39 -12.79
C GLN A 256 -2.34 -7.97 -14.20
N GLN A 257 -3.15 -7.54 -15.15
CA GLN A 257 -3.09 -8.04 -16.53
C GLN A 257 -1.77 -7.69 -17.21
N ASN A 258 -1.29 -6.45 -17.03
CA ASN A 258 -0.03 -5.99 -17.59
C ASN A 258 1.16 -6.09 -16.63
N LYS A 259 0.94 -6.54 -15.38
CA LYS A 259 1.97 -6.68 -14.35
C LYS A 259 2.66 -5.35 -14.05
N LYS A 260 1.86 -4.29 -13.87
CA LYS A 260 2.33 -2.93 -13.63
C LYS A 260 1.55 -2.25 -12.51
N VAL A 261 2.16 -1.23 -11.92
CA VAL A 261 1.49 -0.24 -11.08
C VAL A 261 1.62 1.12 -11.73
N GLY A 262 0.52 1.84 -11.87
CA GLY A 262 0.46 3.19 -12.42
C GLY A 262 0.32 4.23 -11.33
N PHE A 263 1.00 5.36 -11.50
CA PHE A 263 0.85 6.52 -10.63
C PHE A 263 0.47 7.75 -11.44
N GLN A 264 -0.61 8.41 -11.03
CA GLN A 264 -0.99 9.74 -11.51
C GLN A 264 -1.07 10.66 -10.30
N PRO A 265 -0.35 11.81 -10.27
CA PRO A 265 -0.44 12.76 -9.17
C PRO A 265 -1.89 13.15 -8.90
N ARG A 266 -2.32 13.05 -7.64
CA ARG A 266 -3.65 13.47 -7.25
C ARG A 266 -3.66 14.98 -7.06
N VAL A 267 -4.46 15.67 -7.87
CA VAL A 267 -4.67 17.11 -7.75
C VAL A 267 -5.92 17.38 -6.92
N CYS A 268 -5.71 18.09 -5.82
CA CYS A 268 -6.70 18.81 -5.03
C CYS A 268 -6.30 20.29 -5.08
#